data_AF-A0A9N9AQM8-F1
#
_entry.id   AF-A0A9N9AQM8-F1
#
_cell.length_a   1.000
_cell.length_b   1.000
_cell.length_c   1.000
_cell.angle_alpha   90.00
_cell.angle_beta   90.00
_cell.angle_gamma   90.00
#
_symmetry.space_group_name_H-M   'P 1'
#
loop_
_entity.id
_entity.type
_entity.pdbx_description
1 polymer ?
#
loop_
_entity_poly.entity_id
_entity_poly.type
_entity_poly.pdbx_seq_one_letter_code
_entity_poly.pdbx_strand_id
1 'polypeptide(L)'
;MSIFPEPPKPNNDNENFLKEWNKVPLFMTELPEEEEESETLAALQSLMYEGSPEALEESKCQDNKILEDCLTNRAAVNLELHCAKAIKLNPKNIKAYYRSAKALYELDKINEAIDCCDHGIKLRNIKMEITNNIDNNNSSVHLNSENQLIWPVIFLYPEYKQSDFITEFNEENTFQDHLEIMFGEENSAPWDISKKYINIDKLEIYYEYNLTEKGGTPRLLKIKKNCNLRKVLSHPKYLVKNGIPSFFILSDLSGEFKNKFLANYK
;
A
#
# COMPACT_ATOMS: atom_id res chain seq x y z
N MET A 1 -29.57 10.96 -11.37
CA MET A 1 -29.05 11.43 -12.68
C MET A 1 -27.98 10.46 -13.10
N SER A 2 -28.20 9.72 -14.17
CA SER A 2 -27.21 8.76 -14.68
C SER A 2 -26.03 9.54 -15.26
N ILE A 3 -24.81 9.18 -14.87
CA ILE A 3 -23.56 9.85 -15.29
C ILE A 3 -23.10 9.33 -16.67
N PHE A 4 -23.83 8.35 -17.22
CA PHE A 4 -23.53 7.72 -18.50
C PHE A 4 -24.49 8.23 -19.58
N PRO A 5 -24.00 8.47 -20.81
CA PRO A 5 -24.86 8.85 -21.93
C PRO A 5 -25.90 7.75 -22.17
N GLU A 6 -27.17 8.14 -22.30
CA GLU A 6 -28.24 7.22 -22.68
C GLU A 6 -28.03 6.75 -24.13
N PRO A 7 -28.27 5.46 -24.43
CA PRO A 7 -28.03 4.92 -25.75
C PRO A 7 -28.98 5.55 -26.80
N PRO A 8 -28.50 5.78 -28.04
CA PRO A 8 -29.33 6.32 -29.11
C PRO A 8 -30.47 5.35 -29.45
N LYS A 9 -31.67 5.90 -29.67
CA LYS A 9 -32.87 5.11 -29.99
C LYS A 9 -32.79 4.58 -31.42
N PRO A 10 -33.15 3.30 -31.67
CA PRO A 10 -33.06 2.72 -33.00
C PRO A 10 -34.03 3.44 -33.96
N ASN A 11 -33.49 4.00 -35.03
CA ASN A 11 -34.26 4.44 -36.20
C ASN A 11 -34.11 3.41 -37.32
N ASN A 12 -35.12 3.33 -38.20
CA ASN A 12 -35.27 2.31 -39.25
C ASN A 12 -34.14 2.22 -40.30
N ASP A 13 -33.08 3.02 -40.19
CA ASP A 13 -31.89 2.96 -41.04
C ASP A 13 -30.76 2.22 -40.30
N ASN A 14 -30.77 0.89 -40.39
CA ASN A 14 -29.83 -0.01 -39.70
C ASN A 14 -28.35 0.33 -39.93
N GLU A 15 -27.98 0.87 -41.11
CA GLU A 15 -26.59 1.25 -41.40
C GLU A 15 -26.12 2.48 -40.61
N ASN A 16 -26.98 3.48 -40.39
CA ASN A 16 -26.61 4.64 -39.58
C ASN A 16 -26.57 4.28 -38.09
N PHE A 17 -27.47 3.39 -37.65
CA PHE A 17 -27.48 2.91 -36.26
C PHE A 17 -26.20 2.16 -35.89
N LEU A 18 -25.73 1.25 -36.76
CA LEU A 18 -24.47 0.51 -36.54
C LEU A 18 -23.24 1.44 -36.57
N LYS A 19 -23.25 2.46 -37.43
CA LYS A 19 -22.19 3.47 -37.47
C LYS A 19 -22.13 4.31 -36.20
N GLU A 20 -23.25 4.68 -35.60
CA GLU A 20 -23.25 5.41 -34.32
C GLU A 20 -22.86 4.51 -33.13
N TRP A 21 -23.30 3.24 -33.13
CA TRP A 21 -22.92 2.28 -32.10
C TRP A 21 -21.42 1.97 -32.10
N ASN A 22 -20.80 1.87 -33.28
CA ASN A 22 -19.36 1.68 -33.41
C ASN A 22 -18.52 2.89 -32.95
N LYS A 23 -19.13 4.05 -32.66
CA LYS A 23 -18.45 5.20 -32.04
C LYS A 23 -18.43 5.13 -30.51
N VAL A 24 -19.26 4.27 -29.90
CA VAL A 24 -19.30 4.12 -28.45
C VAL A 24 -18.26 3.08 -28.04
N PRO A 25 -17.27 3.42 -27.19
CA PRO A 25 -16.11 2.54 -26.96
C PRO A 25 -16.46 1.15 -26.41
N LEU A 26 -17.60 1.02 -25.72
CA LEU A 26 -18.09 -0.24 -25.17
C LEU A 26 -18.65 -1.21 -26.24
N PHE A 27 -19.02 -0.71 -27.42
CA PHE A 27 -19.76 -1.46 -28.45
C PHE A 27 -19.07 -1.51 -29.82
N MET A 28 -17.83 -1.05 -29.85
CA MET A 28 -17.05 -0.85 -31.05
C MET A 28 -16.43 -2.16 -31.55
N THR A 29 -16.72 -2.54 -32.80
CA THR A 29 -16.20 -3.78 -33.40
C THR A 29 -14.90 -3.60 -34.16
N GLU A 30 -14.60 -2.38 -34.64
CA GLU A 30 -13.40 -2.03 -35.40
C GLU A 30 -12.94 -0.60 -35.05
N LEU A 31 -11.64 -0.33 -35.17
CA LEU A 31 -11.03 0.97 -34.85
C LEU A 31 -11.27 2.03 -35.94
N PRO A 32 -11.63 3.29 -35.60
CA PRO A 32 -11.87 4.31 -36.59
C PRO A 32 -10.49 4.78 -37.07
N GLU A 33 -10.31 4.87 -38.38
CA GLU A 33 -9.05 5.35 -38.95
C GLU A 33 -8.86 6.86 -38.78
N GLU A 34 -9.88 7.58 -38.29
CA GLU A 34 -9.81 9.01 -38.02
C GLU A 34 -9.35 9.27 -36.58
N GLU A 35 -8.21 9.96 -36.45
CA GLU A 35 -7.63 10.45 -35.20
C GLU A 35 -8.51 11.55 -34.58
N GLU A 36 -9.62 11.18 -33.95
CA GLU A 36 -10.26 12.06 -32.97
C GLU A 36 -9.50 11.94 -31.63
N GLU A 37 -8.94 13.06 -31.17
CA GLU A 37 -8.19 13.24 -29.92
C GLU A 37 -9.06 13.00 -28.67
N SER A 38 -9.53 11.77 -28.46
CA SER A 38 -10.26 11.37 -27.27
C SER A 38 -9.34 10.61 -26.33
N GLU A 39 -9.02 11.24 -25.19
CA GLU A 39 -8.14 10.69 -24.14
C GLU A 39 -8.58 9.28 -23.66
N THR A 40 -9.88 9.01 -23.67
CA THR A 40 -10.44 7.70 -23.31
C THR A 40 -10.21 6.64 -24.37
N LEU A 41 -10.19 7.00 -25.66
CA LEU A 41 -9.86 6.10 -26.77
C LEU A 41 -8.37 5.74 -26.76
N ALA A 42 -7.49 6.71 -26.47
CA ALA A 42 -6.06 6.45 -26.30
C ALA A 42 -5.76 5.55 -25.08
N ALA A 43 -6.50 5.73 -23.98
CA ALA A 43 -6.41 4.87 -22.81
C ALA A 43 -6.89 3.43 -23.10
N LEU A 44 -7.99 3.28 -23.84
CA LEU A 44 -8.51 1.97 -24.26
C LEU A 44 -7.61 1.28 -25.29
N GLN A 45 -7.07 2.01 -26.27
CA GLN A 45 -6.07 1.51 -27.23
C GLN A 45 -4.80 1.04 -26.51
N SER A 46 -4.35 1.75 -25.47
CA SER A 46 -3.18 1.37 -24.67
C SER A 46 -3.38 0.09 -23.84
N LEU A 47 -4.63 -0.20 -23.45
CA LEU A 47 -5.01 -1.42 -22.74
C LEU A 47 -5.06 -2.64 -23.67
N MET A 48 -5.42 -2.45 -24.93
CA MET A 48 -5.69 -3.54 -25.88
C MET A 48 -4.54 -3.80 -26.87
N TYR A 49 -3.60 -2.87 -27.03
CA TYR A 49 -2.48 -3.01 -27.96
C TYR A 49 -1.38 -3.95 -27.42
N GLU A 50 -1.31 -5.20 -27.91
CA GLU A 50 -0.25 -6.19 -27.66
C GLU A 50 0.99 -6.02 -28.59
N GLY A 51 1.29 -4.81 -29.07
CA GLY A 51 2.41 -4.60 -30.01
C GLY A 51 3.79 -4.33 -29.37
N SER A 52 4.79 -4.24 -30.26
CA SER A 52 6.23 -4.22 -29.95
C SER A 52 6.67 -3.03 -29.07
N PRO A 53 7.86 -3.12 -28.43
CA PRO A 53 8.30 -2.20 -27.39
C PRO A 53 8.48 -0.75 -27.82
N GLU A 54 8.55 -0.48 -29.13
CA GLU A 54 8.71 0.85 -29.71
C GLU A 54 7.39 1.64 -29.79
N ALA A 55 6.23 0.97 -29.94
CA ALA A 55 4.95 1.65 -30.18
C ALA A 55 4.40 2.43 -28.96
N LEU A 56 4.95 2.21 -27.76
CA LEU A 56 4.62 3.00 -26.57
C LEU A 56 5.35 4.35 -26.53
N GLU A 57 6.39 4.56 -27.33
CA GLU A 57 7.00 5.90 -27.46
C GLU A 57 6.06 6.87 -28.18
N GLU A 58 5.08 6.38 -28.93
CA GLU A 58 4.11 7.20 -29.66
C GLU A 58 2.77 7.37 -28.92
N SER A 59 2.50 6.57 -27.87
CA SER A 59 1.35 6.80 -26.99
C SER A 59 1.66 7.96 -26.04
N LYS A 60 1.10 9.14 -26.34
CA LYS A 60 1.20 10.42 -25.60
C LYS A 60 0.60 10.35 -24.18
N CYS A 61 0.94 9.37 -23.36
CA CYS A 61 0.66 9.45 -21.92
C CYS A 61 1.74 10.31 -21.28
N GLN A 62 1.48 11.61 -21.15
CA GLN A 62 2.39 12.58 -20.50
C GLN A 62 2.51 12.35 -18.99
N ASP A 63 1.65 11.51 -18.40
CA ASP A 63 1.67 11.22 -16.98
C ASP A 63 2.50 9.95 -16.69
N ASN A 64 3.72 10.19 -16.21
CA ASN A 64 4.67 9.14 -15.82
C ASN A 64 4.07 8.16 -14.79
N LYS A 65 3.09 8.59 -13.98
CA LYS A 65 2.45 7.74 -12.98
C LYS A 65 1.50 6.72 -13.61
N ILE A 66 0.73 7.14 -14.61
CA ILE A 66 -0.17 6.25 -15.36
C ILE A 66 0.67 5.25 -16.19
N LEU A 67 1.74 5.75 -16.81
CA LEU A 67 2.68 4.90 -17.56
C LEU A 67 3.34 3.84 -16.65
N GLU A 68 3.74 4.23 -15.43
CA GLU A 68 4.27 3.31 -14.42
C GLU A 68 3.28 2.20 -14.07
N ASP A 69 2.03 2.55 -13.75
CA ASP A 69 1.00 1.58 -13.36
C ASP A 69 0.67 0.64 -14.53
N CYS A 70 0.55 1.16 -15.75
CA CYS A 70 0.33 0.36 -16.96
C CYS A 70 1.49 -0.60 -17.23
N LEU A 71 2.74 -0.14 -17.14
CA LEU A 71 3.92 -1.00 -17.35
C LEU A 71 4.04 -2.06 -16.26
N THR A 72 3.76 -1.69 -15.01
CA THR A 72 3.79 -2.62 -13.88
C THR A 72 2.73 -3.71 -14.06
N ASN A 73 1.52 -3.34 -14.53
CA ASN A 73 0.43 -4.28 -14.83
C ASN A 73 0.70 -5.15 -16.06
N ARG A 74 1.24 -4.59 -17.15
CA ARG A 74 1.66 -5.36 -18.34
C ARG A 74 2.81 -6.32 -18.03
N ALA A 75 3.70 -5.96 -17.11
CA ALA A 75 4.75 -6.86 -16.65
C ALA A 75 4.21 -8.11 -15.93
N ALA A 76 2.99 -8.05 -15.37
CA ALA A 76 2.34 -9.24 -14.81
C ALA A 76 1.90 -10.23 -15.91
N VAL A 77 1.80 -9.78 -17.16
CA VAL A 77 1.33 -10.56 -18.32
C VAL A 77 2.49 -10.97 -19.26
N ASN A 78 3.51 -10.12 -19.46
CA ASN A 78 4.65 -10.37 -20.37
C ASN A 78 6.01 -10.32 -19.65
N LEU A 79 6.14 -11.20 -18.65
CA LEU A 79 7.22 -11.44 -17.68
C LEU A 79 8.51 -10.58 -17.69
N GLU A 80 9.20 -10.33 -18.81
CA GLU A 80 10.60 -9.85 -18.74
C GLU A 80 10.80 -8.37 -19.10
N LEU A 81 10.12 -7.83 -20.13
CA LEU A 81 10.57 -6.59 -20.76
C LEU A 81 10.09 -5.30 -20.07
N HIS A 82 8.96 -5.36 -19.37
CA HIS A 82 8.31 -4.16 -18.84
C HIS A 82 8.75 -3.81 -17.41
N CYS A 83 9.26 -4.76 -16.64
CA CYS A 83 9.80 -4.53 -15.29
C CYS A 83 11.01 -3.60 -15.29
N ALA A 84 11.96 -3.81 -16.20
CA ALA A 84 13.16 -2.97 -16.30
C ALA A 84 12.82 -1.51 -16.65
N LYS A 85 11.82 -1.30 -17.52
CA LYS A 85 11.31 0.04 -17.84
C LYS A 85 10.61 0.68 -16.64
N ALA A 86 9.77 -0.06 -15.91
CA ALA A 86 9.11 0.44 -14.70
C ALA A 86 10.12 0.83 -13.60
N ILE A 87 11.17 0.02 -13.39
CA ILE A 87 12.26 0.35 -12.44
C ILE A 87 13.04 1.58 -12.91
N LYS A 88 13.31 1.72 -14.22
CA LYS A 88 14.01 2.89 -14.76
C LYS A 88 13.20 4.18 -14.57
N LEU A 89 11.88 4.12 -14.72
CA LEU A 89 10.97 5.24 -14.49
C LEU A 89 10.86 5.57 -12.99
N ASN A 90 10.68 4.56 -12.15
CA ASN A 90 10.60 4.72 -10.69
C ASN A 90 11.46 3.67 -9.97
N PRO A 91 12.73 4.02 -9.65
CA PRO A 91 13.63 3.12 -8.92
C PRO A 91 13.19 2.81 -7.48
N LYS A 92 12.11 3.41 -6.98
CA LYS A 92 11.54 3.16 -5.65
C LYS A 92 10.29 2.28 -5.70
N ASN A 93 9.88 1.80 -6.89
CA ASN A 93 8.71 0.96 -7.04
C ASN A 93 9.00 -0.50 -6.65
N ILE A 94 8.68 -0.83 -5.40
CA ILE A 94 8.85 -2.19 -4.86
C ILE A 94 8.00 -3.23 -5.64
N LYS A 95 6.81 -2.85 -6.12
CA LYS A 95 5.95 -3.77 -6.89
C LYS A 95 6.64 -4.17 -8.19
N ALA A 96 7.37 -3.26 -8.84
CA ALA A 96 8.16 -3.56 -10.02
C ALA A 96 9.30 -4.55 -9.71
N TYR A 97 10.06 -4.34 -8.62
CA TYR A 97 11.10 -5.30 -8.20
C TYR A 97 10.53 -6.69 -7.87
N TYR A 98 9.41 -6.77 -7.15
CA TYR A 98 8.76 -8.04 -6.84
C TYR A 98 8.27 -8.77 -8.10
N ARG A 99 7.57 -8.06 -9.00
CA ARG A 99 7.09 -8.64 -10.27
C ARG A 99 8.27 -9.07 -11.14
N SER A 100 9.37 -8.32 -11.15
CA SER A 100 10.62 -8.67 -11.83
C SER A 100 11.23 -9.94 -11.24
N ALA A 101 11.35 -10.03 -9.91
CA ALA A 101 11.91 -11.20 -9.25
C ALA A 101 11.09 -12.46 -9.53
N LYS A 102 9.75 -12.36 -9.46
CA LYS A 102 8.85 -13.45 -9.78
C LYS A 102 9.01 -13.90 -11.24
N ALA A 103 9.08 -12.96 -12.17
CA ALA A 103 9.26 -13.28 -13.58
C ALA A 103 10.61 -13.96 -13.87
N LEU A 104 11.70 -13.44 -13.32
CA LEU A 104 13.04 -14.00 -13.48
C LEU A 104 13.15 -15.41 -12.87
N TYR A 105 12.44 -15.65 -11.76
CA TYR A 105 12.34 -16.98 -11.15
C TYR A 105 11.66 -18.00 -12.09
N GLU A 106 10.54 -17.64 -12.72
CA GLU A 106 9.85 -18.51 -13.70
C GLU A 106 10.70 -18.75 -14.96
N LEU A 107 11.61 -17.83 -15.29
CA LEU A 107 12.58 -17.95 -16.39
C LEU A 107 13.88 -18.66 -16.00
N ASP A 108 13.95 -19.25 -14.80
CA ASP A 108 15.13 -19.93 -14.25
C ASP A 108 16.39 -19.04 -14.12
N LYS A 109 16.20 -17.70 -14.17
CA LYS A 109 17.24 -16.69 -13.94
C LYS A 109 17.34 -16.35 -12.46
N ILE A 110 17.80 -17.34 -11.69
CA ILE A 110 17.75 -17.30 -10.22
C ILE A 110 18.60 -16.18 -9.63
N ASN A 111 19.79 -15.92 -10.18
CA ASN A 111 20.70 -14.92 -9.64
C ASN A 111 20.13 -13.50 -9.79
N GLU A 112 19.57 -13.18 -10.96
CA GLU A 112 18.93 -11.89 -11.20
C GLU A 112 17.65 -11.70 -10.38
N ALA A 113 16.91 -12.79 -10.12
CA ALA A 113 15.76 -12.77 -9.24
C ALA A 113 16.15 -12.42 -7.79
N ILE A 114 17.24 -13.02 -7.28
CA ILE A 114 17.80 -12.71 -5.95
C ILE A 114 18.23 -11.25 -5.88
N ASP A 115 18.94 -10.75 -6.91
CA ASP A 115 19.35 -9.33 -6.96
C ASP A 115 18.14 -8.39 -6.92
N CYS A 116 17.05 -8.71 -7.63
CA CYS A 116 15.82 -7.92 -7.57
C CYS A 116 15.18 -7.92 -6.17
N CYS A 117 15.16 -9.08 -5.51
CA CYS A 117 14.68 -9.22 -4.13
C CYS A 117 15.53 -8.39 -3.16
N ASP A 118 16.86 -8.47 -3.25
CA ASP A 118 17.79 -7.72 -2.39
C ASP A 118 17.60 -6.21 -2.54
N HIS A 119 17.41 -5.73 -3.77
CA HIS A 119 17.09 -4.32 -4.02
C HIS A 119 15.73 -3.93 -3.42
N GLY A 120 14.69 -4.76 -3.60
CA GLY A 120 13.38 -4.53 -3.02
C GLY A 120 13.40 -4.46 -1.48
N ILE A 121 14.17 -5.35 -0.84
CA ILE A 121 14.37 -5.38 0.62
C ILE A 121 15.12 -4.13 1.08
N LYS A 122 16.22 -3.76 0.41
CA LYS A 122 16.97 -2.53 0.71
C LYS A 122 16.09 -1.28 0.61
N LEU A 123 15.21 -1.21 -0.39
CA LEU A 123 14.28 -0.09 -0.56
C LEU A 123 13.23 -0.01 0.55
N ARG A 124 12.79 -1.14 1.11
CA ARG A 124 11.87 -1.15 2.24
C ARG A 124 12.51 -0.64 3.54
N ASN A 125 13.83 -0.78 3.69
CA ASN A 125 14.60 -0.28 4.84
C ASN A 125 13.97 -0.66 6.20
N ILE A 126 13.41 -1.87 6.30
CA ILE A 126 12.81 -2.38 7.53
C ILE A 126 13.92 -3.05 8.33
N LYS A 127 14.17 -2.55 9.54
CA LYS A 127 15.10 -3.17 10.47
C LYS A 127 14.36 -4.19 11.31
N MET A 128 14.84 -5.43 11.33
CA MET A 128 14.27 -6.52 12.12
C MET A 128 15.33 -7.08 13.08
N GLU A 129 14.93 -7.33 14.32
CA GLU A 129 15.72 -8.03 15.32
C GLU A 129 14.95 -9.25 15.81
N ILE A 130 15.54 -10.45 15.65
CA ILE A 130 14.96 -11.71 16.11
C ILE A 130 15.70 -12.11 17.37
N THR A 131 15.02 -12.05 18.53
CA THR A 131 15.68 -12.27 19.81
C THR A 131 15.48 -13.66 20.40
N ASN A 132 14.46 -14.44 19.99
CA ASN A 132 14.25 -15.84 20.41
C ASN A 132 13.29 -16.62 19.49
N ASN A 133 13.39 -17.97 19.51
CA ASN A 133 12.45 -18.94 18.92
C ASN A 133 11.04 -18.69 19.44
N ILE A 134 10.22 -17.97 18.66
CA ILE A 134 8.79 -17.87 18.93
C ILE A 134 8.13 -18.96 18.09
N ASP A 135 7.41 -19.85 18.76
CA ASP A 135 6.54 -20.82 18.11
C ASP A 135 5.64 -20.08 17.12
N ASN A 136 5.72 -20.47 15.84
CA ASN A 136 4.94 -19.97 14.72
C ASN A 136 3.43 -20.19 14.95
N ASN A 137 2.82 -19.45 15.85
CA ASN A 137 1.37 -19.39 15.98
C ASN A 137 0.83 -18.38 14.96
N ASN A 138 0.53 -18.88 13.76
CA ASN A 138 -0.44 -18.46 12.73
C ASN A 138 -0.63 -16.99 12.31
N SER A 139 0.05 -16.01 12.89
CA SER A 139 -0.02 -14.61 12.45
C SER A 139 1.37 -14.14 12.05
N SER A 140 1.89 -14.72 10.96
CA SER A 140 3.10 -14.23 10.29
C SER A 140 2.73 -13.15 9.27
N VAL A 141 3.73 -12.31 8.96
CA VAL A 141 3.63 -11.33 7.88
C VAL A 141 3.36 -12.08 6.58
N HIS A 142 2.31 -11.69 5.86
CA HIS A 142 1.93 -12.34 4.60
C HIS A 142 1.47 -11.31 3.57
N LEU A 143 1.32 -11.73 2.32
CA LEU A 143 0.81 -10.88 1.25
C LEU A 143 -0.69 -11.15 1.06
N ASN A 144 -1.47 -10.08 0.87
CA ASN A 144 -2.86 -10.21 0.42
C ASN A 144 -2.93 -10.46 -1.11
N SER A 145 -4.15 -10.61 -1.65
CA SER A 145 -4.41 -10.80 -3.09
C SER A 145 -3.91 -9.66 -3.98
N GLU A 146 -3.68 -8.46 -3.42
CA GLU A 146 -3.16 -7.28 -4.10
C GLU A 146 -1.64 -7.12 -3.97
N ASN A 147 -0.95 -8.12 -3.40
CA ASN A 147 0.49 -8.12 -3.10
C ASN A 147 0.91 -6.99 -2.14
N GLN A 148 0.06 -6.63 -1.18
CA GLN A 148 0.40 -5.73 -0.08
C GLN A 148 0.76 -6.54 1.17
N LEU A 149 1.73 -6.07 1.95
CA LEU A 149 2.12 -6.74 3.18
C LEU A 149 1.07 -6.50 4.27
N ILE A 150 0.58 -7.60 4.82
CA ILE A 150 -0.27 -7.65 6.00
C ILE A 150 0.61 -8.02 7.18
N TRP A 151 0.62 -7.16 8.19
CA TRP A 151 1.44 -7.29 9.40
C TRP A 151 0.57 -7.59 10.62
N PRO A 152 0.98 -8.52 11.50
CA PRO A 152 0.48 -8.55 12.86
C PRO A 152 1.01 -7.31 13.61
N VAL A 153 0.18 -6.59 14.35
CA VAL A 153 0.57 -5.37 15.07
C VAL A 153 -0.01 -5.38 16.48
N ILE A 154 0.76 -4.91 17.46
CA ILE A 154 0.30 -4.73 18.84
C ILE A 154 0.09 -3.25 19.15
N PHE A 155 -1.10 -2.90 19.62
CA PHE A 155 -1.36 -1.63 20.29
C PHE A 155 -1.32 -1.82 21.80
N LEU A 156 -0.58 -0.95 22.49
CA LEU A 156 -0.35 -0.98 23.93
C LEU A 156 -1.03 0.23 24.59
N TYR A 157 -1.84 -0.03 25.62
CA TYR A 157 -2.53 0.99 26.42
C TYR A 157 -2.01 0.95 27.85
N PRO A 158 -0.83 1.56 28.11
CA PRO A 158 -0.12 1.39 29.38
C PRO A 158 -0.89 1.92 30.60
N GLU A 159 -1.79 2.89 30.42
CA GLU A 159 -2.62 3.45 31.50
C GLU A 159 -3.53 2.38 32.11
N TYR A 160 -4.10 1.53 31.26
CA TYR A 160 -5.03 0.47 31.66
C TYR A 160 -4.36 -0.91 31.73
N LYS A 161 -3.06 -0.99 31.42
CA LYS A 161 -2.30 -2.24 31.26
C LYS A 161 -2.99 -3.21 30.30
N GLN A 162 -3.55 -2.65 29.22
CA GLN A 162 -4.24 -3.41 28.17
C GLN A 162 -3.40 -3.42 26.91
N SER A 163 -3.68 -4.39 26.05
CA SER A 163 -3.10 -4.49 24.71
C SER A 163 -4.09 -5.12 23.75
N ASP A 164 -4.09 -4.65 22.50
CA ASP A 164 -4.81 -5.29 21.41
C ASP A 164 -3.82 -5.90 20.42
N PHE A 165 -4.12 -7.11 19.97
CA PHE A 165 -3.39 -7.81 18.92
C PHE A 165 -4.19 -7.75 17.62
N ILE A 166 -3.72 -6.91 16.70
CA ILE A 166 -4.28 -6.77 15.36
C ILE A 166 -3.60 -7.82 14.48
N THR A 167 -4.33 -8.83 14.05
CA THR A 167 -3.78 -9.93 13.22
C THR A 167 -3.49 -9.48 11.80
N GLU A 168 -4.31 -8.58 11.26
CA GLU A 168 -4.27 -8.15 9.86
C GLU A 168 -4.21 -6.62 9.75
N PHE A 169 -3.00 -6.06 9.78
CA PHE A 169 -2.74 -4.65 9.52
C PHE A 169 -2.12 -4.49 8.13
N ASN A 170 -2.86 -3.94 7.17
CA ASN A 170 -2.31 -3.66 5.84
C ASN A 170 -1.32 -2.49 5.92
N GLU A 171 -0.11 -2.68 5.39
CA GLU A 171 0.96 -1.69 5.46
C GLU A 171 0.60 -0.32 4.83
N GLU A 172 -0.35 -0.30 3.90
CA GLU A 172 -0.81 0.92 3.23
C GLU A 172 -1.93 1.65 3.99
N ASN A 173 -2.60 1.00 4.96
CA ASN A 173 -3.60 1.66 5.80
C ASN A 173 -2.96 2.60 6.82
N THR A 174 -3.70 3.63 7.21
CA THR A 174 -3.25 4.58 8.23
C THR A 174 -3.60 4.10 9.63
N PHE A 175 -2.86 4.60 10.63
CA PHE A 175 -3.22 4.31 12.02
C PHE A 175 -4.58 4.90 12.40
N GLN A 176 -4.95 6.01 11.77
CA GLN A 176 -6.26 6.63 12.00
C GLN A 176 -7.39 5.68 11.62
N ASP A 177 -7.33 5.05 10.43
CA ASP A 177 -8.35 4.10 9.96
C ASP A 177 -8.56 2.96 10.98
N HIS A 178 -7.46 2.39 11.49
CA HIS A 178 -7.53 1.33 12.51
C HIS A 178 -8.07 1.84 13.85
N LEU A 179 -7.67 3.03 14.31
CA LEU A 179 -8.19 3.61 15.54
C LEU A 179 -9.70 3.93 15.44
N GLU A 180 -10.19 4.33 14.27
CA GLU A 180 -11.62 4.56 14.02
C GLU A 180 -12.42 3.25 14.11
N ILE A 181 -11.88 2.16 13.59
CA ILE A 181 -12.51 0.83 13.72
C ILE A 181 -12.55 0.37 15.18
N MET A 182 -11.45 0.57 15.91
CA MET A 182 -11.28 0.08 17.29
C MET A 182 -12.00 0.93 18.34
N PHE A 183 -12.04 2.25 18.14
CA PHE A 183 -12.51 3.23 19.12
C PHE A 183 -13.61 4.16 18.59
N GLY A 184 -14.26 3.81 17.48
CA GLY A 184 -15.35 4.58 16.88
C GLY A 184 -16.55 4.76 17.81
N GLU A 185 -17.51 5.60 17.41
CA GLU A 185 -18.65 6.02 18.26
C GLU A 185 -19.46 4.86 18.85
N GLU A 186 -19.56 3.75 18.12
CA GLU A 186 -20.26 2.53 18.54
C GLU A 186 -19.34 1.51 19.25
N ASN A 187 -18.01 1.65 19.11
CA ASN A 187 -17.00 0.73 19.59
C ASN A 187 -16.18 1.37 20.71
N SER A 188 -16.74 1.43 21.92
CA SER A 188 -15.96 1.78 23.12
C SER A 188 -15.35 0.52 23.70
N ALA A 189 -14.02 0.54 23.90
CA ALA A 189 -13.36 -0.54 24.62
C ALA A 189 -13.96 -0.69 26.04
N PRO A 190 -14.30 -1.91 26.50
CA PRO A 190 -14.95 -2.13 27.80
C PRO A 190 -14.16 -1.62 28.99
N TRP A 191 -12.84 -1.53 28.85
CA TRP A 191 -11.92 -1.05 29.88
C TRP A 191 -11.81 0.49 29.94
N ASP A 192 -12.25 1.21 28.90
CA ASP A 192 -12.23 2.69 28.87
C ASP A 192 -13.50 3.28 29.49
N ILE A 193 -13.68 3.02 30.80
CA ILE A 193 -14.84 3.50 31.57
C ILE A 193 -14.95 5.04 31.52
N SER A 194 -13.80 5.72 31.50
CA SER A 194 -13.70 7.18 31.44
C SER A 194 -13.86 7.77 30.03
N LYS A 195 -14.06 6.94 29.00
CA LYS A 195 -14.25 7.34 27.60
C LYS A 195 -13.12 8.24 27.06
N LYS A 196 -11.89 8.03 27.52
CA LYS A 196 -10.72 8.83 27.13
C LYS A 196 -10.19 8.47 25.74
N TYR A 197 -10.50 7.28 25.24
CA TYR A 197 -9.99 6.74 23.98
C TYR A 197 -11.01 6.83 22.84
N ILE A 198 -12.25 7.23 23.12
CA ILE A 198 -13.28 7.46 22.09
C ILE A 198 -12.93 8.66 21.20
N ASN A 199 -12.34 9.72 21.78
CA ASN A 199 -11.94 10.88 20.99
C ASN A 199 -10.58 10.63 20.32
N ILE A 200 -10.63 10.17 19.07
CA ILE A 200 -9.45 9.83 18.27
C ILE A 200 -8.52 11.02 18.11
N ASP A 201 -9.01 12.27 18.04
CA ASP A 201 -8.18 13.47 17.97
C ASP A 201 -7.29 13.66 19.20
N LYS A 202 -7.74 13.17 20.36
CA LYS A 202 -6.98 13.21 21.62
C LYS A 202 -5.99 12.05 21.77
N LEU A 203 -6.05 11.05 20.90
CA LEU A 203 -5.07 9.97 20.93
C LEU A 203 -3.72 10.44 20.39
N GLU A 204 -2.66 9.82 20.85
CA GLU A 204 -1.32 9.99 20.36
C GLU A 204 -0.65 8.63 20.28
N ILE A 205 0.14 8.45 19.23
CA ILE A 205 0.77 7.17 18.92
C ILE A 205 2.27 7.34 19.05
N TYR A 206 2.90 6.41 19.72
CA TYR A 206 4.34 6.39 19.94
C TYR A 206 4.91 5.02 19.61
N TYR A 207 6.18 4.99 19.21
CA TYR A 207 6.97 3.77 19.25
C TYR A 207 8.25 3.96 20.06
N GLU A 208 8.79 2.84 20.53
CA GLU A 208 10.07 2.78 21.21
C GLU A 208 11.23 2.67 20.22
N TYR A 209 12.30 3.43 20.47
CA TYR A 209 13.58 3.26 19.78
C TYR A 209 14.75 3.39 20.74
N ASN A 210 15.86 2.77 20.38
CA ASN A 210 17.13 2.86 21.10
C ASN A 210 18.08 3.81 20.36
N LEU A 211 18.84 4.63 21.09
CA LEU A 211 19.86 5.51 20.51
C LEU A 211 21.14 4.76 20.11
N THR A 212 21.41 3.64 20.78
CA THR A 212 22.62 2.84 20.63
C THR A 212 22.25 1.40 20.36
N GLU A 213 22.90 0.80 19.37
CA GLU A 213 22.73 -0.63 19.01
C GLU A 213 23.19 -1.57 20.13
N LYS A 214 24.07 -1.10 21.03
CA LYS A 214 24.62 -1.87 22.16
C LYS A 214 23.79 -1.80 23.45
N GLY A 215 22.52 -1.38 23.34
CA GLY A 215 21.66 -1.13 24.49
C GLY A 215 21.82 0.29 25.04
N GLY A 216 20.73 0.79 25.60
CA GLY A 216 20.58 2.15 26.12
C GLY A 216 19.17 2.32 26.70
N THR A 217 18.91 3.46 27.34
CA THR A 217 17.55 3.77 27.81
C THR A 217 16.63 3.96 26.61
N PRO A 218 15.53 3.20 26.50
CA PRO A 218 14.59 3.34 25.40
C PRO A 218 13.98 4.74 25.39
N ARG A 219 13.73 5.27 24.20
CA ARG A 219 13.07 6.56 23.99
C ARG A 219 11.81 6.38 23.17
N LEU A 220 10.87 7.30 23.34
CA LEU A 220 9.63 7.32 22.56
C LEU A 220 9.70 8.34 21.42
N LEU A 221 9.19 7.96 20.26
CA LEU A 221 8.99 8.86 19.13
C LEU A 221 7.50 8.94 18.80
N LYS A 222 6.95 10.15 18.78
CA LYS A 222 5.56 10.43 18.42
C LYS A 222 5.38 10.31 16.90
N ILE A 223 4.37 9.55 16.46
CA ILE A 223 3.97 9.47 15.05
C ILE A 223 2.63 10.15 14.81
N LYS A 224 2.39 10.56 13.56
CA LYS A 224 1.09 11.11 13.15
C LYS A 224 0.14 9.96 12.83
N LYS A 225 -1.15 10.13 13.16
CA LYS A 225 -2.20 9.13 12.92
C LYS A 225 -2.46 8.87 11.45
N ASN A 226 -2.31 9.90 10.61
CA ASN A 226 -2.48 9.83 9.16
C ASN A 226 -1.28 9.21 8.42
N CYS A 227 -0.24 8.78 9.13
CA CYS A 227 0.84 8.01 8.52
C CYS A 227 0.39 6.56 8.33
N ASN A 228 0.88 5.91 7.27
CA ASN A 228 0.67 4.49 7.08
C ASN A 228 1.77 3.68 7.77
N LEU A 229 1.48 2.41 8.04
CA LEU A 229 2.41 1.53 8.72
C LEU A 229 3.72 1.39 7.93
N ARG A 230 3.65 1.28 6.59
CA ARG A 230 4.82 1.21 5.72
C ARG A 230 5.84 2.32 6.00
N LYS A 231 5.40 3.58 6.09
CA LYS A 231 6.28 4.73 6.39
C LYS A 231 6.96 4.61 7.75
N VAL A 232 6.25 4.08 8.74
CA VAL A 232 6.79 3.92 10.09
C VAL A 232 7.79 2.78 10.16
N LEU A 233 7.50 1.64 9.53
CA LEU A 233 8.41 0.49 9.45
C LEU A 233 9.71 0.82 8.71
N SER A 234 9.65 1.67 7.68
CA SER A 234 10.84 2.13 6.94
C SER A 234 11.65 3.21 7.67
N HIS A 235 11.19 3.69 8.83
CA HIS A 235 11.84 4.77 9.53
C HIS A 235 13.19 4.30 10.14
N PRO A 236 14.29 5.05 9.99
CA PRO A 236 15.64 4.57 10.36
C PRO A 236 15.83 4.28 11.86
N LYS A 237 14.96 4.86 12.70
CA LYS A 237 14.94 4.62 14.15
C LYS A 237 14.01 3.49 14.58
N TYR A 238 13.11 3.04 13.72
CA TYR A 238 12.19 1.97 14.07
C TYR A 238 12.88 0.62 13.91
N LEU A 239 12.64 -0.27 14.86
CA LEU A 239 13.18 -1.63 14.87
C LEU A 239 12.04 -2.58 15.19
N VAL A 240 11.73 -3.47 14.25
CA VAL A 240 10.74 -4.52 14.44
C VAL A 240 11.37 -5.62 15.29
N LYS A 241 10.90 -5.78 16.52
CA LYS A 241 11.32 -6.86 17.40
C LYS A 241 10.43 -8.08 17.15
N ASN A 242 11.04 -9.23 16.90
CA ASN A 242 10.35 -10.52 16.82
C ASN A 242 9.22 -10.58 15.77
N GLY A 243 9.35 -9.81 14.68
CA GLY A 243 8.37 -9.80 13.59
C GLY A 243 7.03 -9.12 13.88
N ILE A 244 6.84 -8.55 15.08
CA ILE A 244 5.57 -7.93 15.49
C ILE A 244 5.82 -6.46 15.87
N PRO A 245 5.50 -5.50 14.98
CA PRO A 245 5.47 -4.08 15.30
C PRO A 245 4.59 -3.78 16.52
N SER A 246 5.12 -2.97 17.45
CA SER A 246 4.37 -2.52 18.63
C SER A 246 4.33 -1.00 18.73
N PHE A 247 3.18 -0.47 19.17
CA PHE A 247 2.91 0.96 19.30
C PHE A 247 2.18 1.26 20.60
N PHE A 248 2.59 2.32 21.29
CA PHE A 248 1.88 2.84 22.45
C PHE A 248 0.81 3.84 22.01
N ILE A 249 -0.41 3.65 22.49
CA ILE A 249 -1.52 4.57 22.29
C ILE A 249 -1.80 5.26 23.63
N LEU A 250 -1.68 6.58 23.66
CA LEU A 250 -1.91 7.41 24.84
C LEU A 250 -2.98 8.45 24.55
N SER A 251 -3.87 8.73 25.49
CA SER A 251 -4.81 9.84 25.37
C SER A 251 -4.25 11.11 26.03
N ASP A 252 -4.44 12.26 25.38
CA ASP A 252 -4.20 13.59 25.95
C ASP A 252 -5.05 13.83 27.21
N LEU A 253 -6.21 13.17 27.30
CA LEU A 253 -7.10 13.25 28.45
C LEU A 253 -6.54 12.52 29.68
N SER A 254 -5.51 11.68 29.50
CA SER A 254 -4.82 10.98 30.58
C SER A 254 -3.82 11.86 31.34
N GLY A 255 -3.59 13.09 30.88
CA GLY A 255 -2.92 14.19 31.60
C GLY A 255 -1.69 13.78 32.41
N GLU A 256 -1.87 13.59 33.72
CA GLU A 256 -0.79 13.18 34.63
C GLU A 256 -0.13 11.85 34.27
N PHE A 257 -0.92 10.83 33.90
CA PHE A 257 -0.40 9.52 33.55
C PHE A 257 0.50 9.63 32.33
N LYS A 258 0.02 10.28 31.28
CA LYS A 258 0.78 10.51 30.04
C LYS A 258 2.10 11.22 30.34
N ASN A 259 2.08 12.30 31.11
CA ASN A 259 3.29 13.06 31.44
C ASN A 259 4.30 12.23 32.25
N LYS A 260 3.84 11.47 33.26
CA LYS A 260 4.68 10.55 34.05
C LYS A 260 5.26 9.44 33.18
N PHE A 261 4.44 8.85 32.32
CA PHE A 261 4.84 7.81 31.38
C PHE A 261 5.94 8.34 30.44
N LEU A 262 5.70 9.46 29.76
CA LEU A 262 6.69 10.05 28.84
C LEU A 262 7.98 10.48 29.55
N ALA A 263 7.92 10.87 30.82
CA ALA A 263 9.11 11.22 31.61
C ALA A 263 10.05 10.03 31.85
N ASN A 264 9.51 8.80 31.89
CA ASN A 264 10.32 7.58 32.06
C ASN A 264 11.14 7.22 30.80
N TYR A 265 10.90 7.89 29.67
CA TYR A 265 11.55 7.63 28.37
C TYR A 265 12.39 8.82 27.86
N LYS A 266 12.78 9.74 28.74
CA LYS A 266 13.62 10.91 28.40
C LYS A 266 15.11 10.62 28.57
#